data_AF-A0A0R3WAF0-F1
#
_entry.id   AF-A0A0R3WAF0-F1
#
_cell.length_a   1.000
_cell.length_b   1.000
_cell.length_c   1.000
_cell.angle_alpha   90.00
_cell.angle_beta   90.00
_cell.angle_gamma   90.00
#
_symmetry.space_group_name_H-M   'P 1'
#
loop_
_entity.id
_entity.type
_entity.pdbx_description
1 polymer ?
#
loop_
_entity_poly.entity_id
_entity_poly.type
_entity_poly.pdbx_seq_one_letter_code
_entity_poly.pdbx_strand_id
1 'polypeptide(L)'
;MNLCSIGDANATIEDVLNLNKIILPKLEEIIKRDYFRIFRRVDLEGGFNGEQCSEEEEKTVTLGQLDTFLDTIKISLFSENQQKTIGKWSAKEAEDKPFCELDDESEQGTIYVDLLKNVEKYTGYKGESSARVWRSIYLENCFQSNPMRVFNGIPYSPVDTKTCKEKRLFYRLISGLQTSISLQLCYNHLLSDFKSASSFFSLPKENVWGPSVEEFVRRFHPALVPESLGRLRNLFLTYVVEMRAIAKVAPYLRQQAFYTGDTAIDTQTRSMVLDFLSDIE
;
A
#
# COMPACT_ATOMS: atom_id res chain seq x y z
N MET A 1 11.48 -9.79 -31.84
CA MET A 1 12.25 -8.74 -31.15
C MET A 1 11.49 -8.34 -29.89
N ASN A 2 12.10 -8.64 -28.75
CA ASN A 2 11.80 -8.18 -27.38
C ASN A 2 10.37 -8.37 -26.86
N LEU A 3 10.09 -9.55 -26.29
CA LEU A 3 9.19 -9.64 -25.14
C LEU A 3 9.63 -8.55 -24.15
N CYS A 4 8.72 -7.67 -23.75
CA CYS A 4 9.00 -6.55 -22.84
C CYS A 4 9.51 -7.09 -21.48
N SER A 5 10.83 -7.29 -21.38
CA SER A 5 11.49 -7.74 -20.16
C SER A 5 11.33 -6.69 -19.06
N ILE A 6 11.13 -7.17 -17.83
CA ILE A 6 11.04 -6.33 -16.62
C ILE A 6 12.45 -5.81 -16.21
N GLY A 7 13.50 -6.28 -16.88
CA GLY A 7 14.87 -5.78 -16.78
C GLY A 7 15.67 -6.50 -15.71
N ASP A 8 15.31 -6.34 -14.43
CA ASP A 8 16.05 -6.96 -13.30
C ASP A 8 15.40 -8.27 -12.81
N ALA A 9 14.31 -8.68 -13.44
CA ALA A 9 13.67 -9.98 -13.23
C ALA A 9 13.76 -10.79 -14.52
N ASN A 10 13.99 -12.09 -14.39
CA ASN A 10 13.90 -13.04 -15.51
C ASN A 10 12.43 -13.38 -15.79
N ALA A 11 11.63 -12.36 -16.07
CA ALA A 11 10.21 -12.45 -16.37
C ALA A 11 9.83 -11.33 -17.36
N THR A 12 8.83 -11.61 -18.17
CA THR A 12 8.24 -10.64 -19.10
C THR A 12 6.95 -10.08 -18.51
N ILE A 13 6.51 -8.93 -19.02
CA ILE A 13 5.21 -8.37 -18.65
C ILE A 13 4.07 -9.39 -18.93
N GLU A 14 4.16 -10.12 -20.03
CA GLU A 14 3.14 -11.10 -20.42
C GLU A 14 3.07 -12.27 -19.44
N ASP A 15 4.21 -12.75 -18.93
CA ASP A 15 4.25 -13.80 -17.90
C ASP A 15 3.51 -13.34 -16.63
N VAL A 16 3.76 -12.10 -16.20
CA VAL A 16 3.10 -11.51 -15.03
C VAL A 16 1.59 -11.37 -15.26
N LEU A 17 1.17 -10.88 -16.42
CA LEU A 17 -0.25 -10.73 -16.73
C LEU A 17 -0.97 -12.07 -16.79
N ASN A 18 -0.33 -13.11 -17.33
CA ASN A 18 -0.92 -14.44 -17.41
C ASN A 18 -1.02 -15.11 -16.04
N LEU A 19 -0.01 -14.97 -15.18
CA LEU A 19 -0.12 -15.41 -13.79
C LEU A 19 -1.22 -14.64 -13.07
N ASN A 20 -1.25 -13.31 -13.19
CA ASN A 20 -2.23 -12.47 -12.50
C ASN A 20 -3.69 -12.79 -12.88
N LYS A 21 -3.96 -13.24 -14.11
CA LYS A 21 -5.30 -13.71 -14.51
C LYS A 21 -5.80 -14.89 -13.66
N ILE A 22 -4.89 -15.74 -13.20
CA ILE A 22 -5.19 -16.92 -12.39
C ILE A 22 -5.34 -16.51 -10.92
N ILE A 23 -4.39 -15.72 -10.41
CA ILE A 23 -4.30 -15.46 -8.97
C ILE A 23 -5.12 -14.27 -8.47
N LEU A 24 -5.44 -13.29 -9.32
CA LEU A 24 -6.19 -12.09 -8.92
C LEU A 24 -7.57 -12.44 -8.33
N PRO A 25 -8.41 -13.29 -8.95
CA PRO A 25 -9.71 -13.66 -8.38
C PRO A 25 -9.58 -14.36 -7.02
N LYS A 26 -8.54 -15.18 -6.84
CA LYS A 26 -8.26 -15.85 -5.56
C LYS A 26 -7.87 -14.84 -4.49
N LEU A 27 -6.97 -13.91 -4.82
CA LEU A 27 -6.53 -12.85 -3.92
C LEU A 27 -7.69 -11.92 -3.51
N GLU A 28 -8.55 -11.53 -4.44
CA GLU A 28 -9.73 -10.69 -4.14
C GLU A 28 -10.67 -11.33 -3.12
N GLU A 29 -10.80 -12.66 -3.10
CA GLU A 29 -11.59 -13.38 -2.12
C GLU A 29 -10.86 -13.58 -0.78
N ILE A 30 -9.53 -13.73 -0.81
CA ILE A 30 -8.69 -13.84 0.39
C ILE A 30 -8.69 -12.51 1.16
N ILE A 31 -8.47 -11.38 0.50
CA ILE A 31 -8.37 -10.07 1.17
C ILE A 31 -9.67 -9.61 1.82
N LYS A 32 -10.82 -10.19 1.43
CA LYS A 32 -12.13 -9.93 2.05
C LYS A 32 -12.34 -10.69 3.37
N ARG A 33 -11.49 -11.66 3.70
CA ARG A 33 -11.60 -12.45 4.93
C ARG A 33 -11.22 -11.59 6.13
N ASP A 34 -11.85 -11.86 7.28
CA ASP A 34 -11.63 -11.08 8.51
C ASP A 34 -10.15 -10.95 8.85
N TYR A 35 -9.40 -12.05 8.77
CA TYR A 35 -7.97 -12.09 9.03
C TYR A 35 -7.15 -11.09 8.18
N PHE A 36 -7.57 -10.81 6.94
CA PHE A 36 -6.82 -9.95 6.01
C PHE A 36 -7.40 -8.54 5.88
N ARG A 37 -8.71 -8.36 6.03
CA ARG A 37 -9.35 -7.03 5.86
C ARG A 37 -9.22 -6.13 7.09
N ILE A 38 -9.05 -6.70 8.27
CA ILE A 38 -8.97 -5.94 9.52
C ILE A 38 -7.49 -5.69 9.82
N PHE A 39 -7.06 -4.44 9.70
CA PHE A 39 -5.68 -4.03 9.92
C PHE A 39 -5.52 -3.38 11.30
N ARG A 40 -4.53 -3.81 12.08
CA ARG A 40 -4.16 -3.18 13.36
C ARG A 40 -3.22 -2.01 13.09
N ARG A 41 -3.63 -0.80 13.43
CA ARG A 41 -2.81 0.42 13.37
C ARG A 41 -2.43 0.80 14.80
N VAL A 42 -1.14 0.97 15.05
CA VAL A 42 -0.62 1.54 16.30
C VAL A 42 -0.31 3.01 16.03
N ASP A 43 -0.96 3.91 16.76
CA ASP A 43 -0.56 5.31 16.74
C ASP A 43 0.76 5.48 17.49
N LEU A 44 1.83 5.72 16.75
CA LEU A 44 3.09 6.16 17.32
C LEU A 44 2.96 7.66 17.60
N GLU A 45 2.80 8.03 18.86
CA GLU A 45 3.00 9.43 19.28
C GLU A 45 4.49 9.79 19.13
N GLY A 46 4.88 10.29 17.95
CA GLY A 46 6.17 10.95 17.79
C GLY A 46 6.74 11.01 16.37
N GLY A 47 7.28 12.19 16.00
CA GLY A 47 8.53 12.19 15.24
C GLY A 47 8.74 13.21 14.13
N PHE A 48 7.88 14.22 13.89
CA PHE A 48 8.29 15.38 13.08
C PHE A 48 8.02 16.68 13.81
N ASN A 49 9.03 17.13 14.58
CA ASN A 49 9.08 18.49 15.07
C ASN A 49 9.21 19.44 13.86
N GLY A 50 8.17 20.23 13.57
CA GLY A 50 8.41 21.59 13.08
C GLY A 50 7.56 22.16 11.96
N GLU A 51 6.63 21.45 11.33
CA GLU A 51 5.69 22.09 10.39
C GLU A 51 4.30 21.47 10.52
N GLN A 52 3.39 22.22 11.15
CA GLN A 52 1.95 21.97 11.00
C GLN A 52 1.58 22.15 9.53
N CYS A 53 0.73 21.29 9.00
CA CYS A 53 0.12 21.53 7.69
C CYS A 53 -0.53 22.92 7.71
N SER A 54 -0.35 23.70 6.65
CA SER A 54 -1.05 24.98 6.56
C SER A 54 -2.57 24.75 6.56
N GLU A 55 -3.36 25.68 7.12
CA GLU A 55 -4.84 25.54 7.15
C GLU A 55 -5.45 25.33 5.75
N GLU A 56 -4.78 25.80 4.70
CA GLU A 56 -5.17 25.58 3.30
C GLU A 56 -4.87 24.15 2.82
N GLU A 57 -3.72 23.58 3.19
CA GLU A 57 -3.40 22.18 2.91
C GLU A 57 -4.34 21.23 3.66
N GLU A 58 -4.67 21.52 4.91
CA GLU A 58 -5.55 20.70 5.74
C GLU A 58 -7.00 20.68 5.21
N LYS A 59 -7.51 21.82 4.70
CA LYS A 59 -8.84 21.90 4.05
C LYS A 59 -8.93 21.12 2.74
N THR A 60 -7.82 20.95 2.01
CA THR A 60 -7.79 20.16 0.75
C THR A 60 -7.77 18.65 0.97
N VAL A 61 -7.46 18.18 2.18
CA VAL A 61 -7.30 16.76 2.54
C VAL A 61 -8.58 16.18 3.19
N THR A 62 -9.73 16.81 2.98
CA THR A 62 -11.02 16.33 3.53
C THR A 62 -11.54 15.06 2.86
N LEU A 63 -11.15 14.79 1.60
CA LEU A 63 -11.54 13.58 0.85
C LEU A 63 -10.81 12.31 1.29
N GLY A 64 -9.67 12.47 1.99
CA GLY A 64 -8.84 11.38 2.48
C GLY A 64 -9.09 10.99 3.93
N GLN A 65 -10.12 11.56 4.58
CA GLN A 65 -10.51 11.15 5.92
C GLN A 65 -10.84 9.66 5.89
N LEU A 66 -10.09 8.89 6.67
CA LEU A 66 -10.37 7.49 6.90
C LEU A 66 -11.78 7.39 7.49
N ASP A 67 -12.57 6.42 7.01
CA ASP A 67 -13.75 5.97 7.75
C ASP A 67 -13.23 5.22 8.97
N THR A 68 -12.83 6.01 9.95
CA THR A 68 -12.46 5.57 11.28
C THR A 68 -13.72 5.42 12.11
N PHE A 69 -14.58 4.52 11.64
CA PHE A 69 -15.57 3.81 12.46
C PHE A 69 -14.99 3.30 13.80
N LEU A 70 -13.66 3.35 13.94
CA LEU A 70 -12.82 2.82 14.99
C LEU A 70 -12.13 3.89 15.86
N ASP A 71 -12.24 5.20 15.55
CA ASP A 71 -11.39 6.20 16.22
C ASP A 71 -11.92 6.79 17.52
N THR A 72 -13.22 6.80 17.86
CA THR A 72 -13.58 7.48 19.12
C THR A 72 -14.88 7.10 19.82
N ILE A 73 -15.77 6.30 19.23
CA ILE A 73 -17.01 5.90 19.94
C ILE A 73 -17.28 4.41 19.78
N LYS A 74 -16.84 3.68 20.81
CA LYS A 74 -17.30 2.37 21.27
C LYS A 74 -17.23 1.25 20.23
N ILE A 75 -16.45 0.24 20.61
CA ILE A 75 -16.59 -1.17 20.25
C ILE A 75 -18.08 -1.59 20.03
N SER A 76 -19.05 -0.96 20.71
CA SER A 76 -20.50 -1.15 20.53
C SER A 76 -21.11 -0.91 19.14
N LEU A 77 -20.42 -0.31 18.17
CA LEU A 77 -20.95 -0.10 16.81
C LEU A 77 -20.62 -1.24 15.83
N PHE A 78 -19.70 -2.12 16.19
CA PHE A 78 -19.50 -3.37 15.47
C PHE A 78 -20.72 -4.28 15.59
N SER A 79 -20.94 -5.15 14.59
CA SER A 79 -21.74 -6.34 14.84
C SER A 79 -21.13 -7.11 16.01
N GLU A 80 -21.94 -7.73 16.87
CA GLU A 80 -21.42 -8.48 18.04
C GLU A 80 -20.33 -9.48 17.66
N ASN A 81 -20.37 -10.00 16.44
CA ASN A 81 -19.40 -10.96 15.93
C ASN A 81 -18.01 -10.35 15.74
N GLN A 82 -17.89 -9.13 15.19
CA GLN A 82 -16.58 -8.49 14.97
C GLN A 82 -15.89 -8.09 16.30
N GLN A 83 -16.66 -7.67 17.31
CA GLN A 83 -16.13 -7.39 18.65
C GLN A 83 -15.57 -8.64 19.30
N LYS A 84 -16.29 -9.76 19.17
CA LYS A 84 -15.87 -11.07 19.69
C LYS A 84 -14.62 -11.57 18.95
N THR A 85 -14.53 -11.35 17.64
CA THR A 85 -13.35 -11.67 16.82
C THR A 85 -12.11 -10.92 17.29
N ILE A 86 -12.16 -9.58 17.37
CA ILE A 86 -11.01 -8.76 17.81
C ILE A 86 -10.59 -9.11 19.24
N GLY A 87 -11.55 -9.26 20.17
CA GLY A 87 -11.25 -9.64 21.55
C GLY A 87 -10.57 -11.02 21.67
N LYS A 88 -10.95 -11.97 20.80
CA LYS A 88 -10.29 -13.27 20.73
C LYS A 88 -8.87 -13.17 20.15
N TRP A 89 -8.61 -12.27 19.21
CA TRP A 89 -7.27 -12.07 18.64
C TRP A 89 -6.30 -11.54 19.68
N SER A 90 -6.67 -10.46 20.37
CA SER A 90 -5.81 -9.88 21.40
C SER A 90 -5.52 -10.88 22.52
N ALA A 91 -6.50 -11.72 22.90
CA ALA A 91 -6.27 -12.80 23.87
C ALA A 91 -5.29 -13.87 23.35
N LYS A 92 -5.35 -14.20 22.06
CA LYS A 92 -4.46 -15.19 21.45
C LYS A 92 -3.04 -14.65 21.26
N GLU A 93 -2.89 -13.40 20.83
CA GLU A 93 -1.61 -12.71 20.70
C GLU A 93 -0.87 -12.61 22.04
N ALA A 94 -1.60 -12.30 23.12
CA ALA A 94 -1.04 -12.25 24.47
C ALA A 94 -0.56 -13.63 24.98
N GLU A 95 -1.18 -14.72 24.53
CA GLU A 95 -0.77 -16.08 24.86
C GLU A 95 0.48 -16.50 24.06
N ASP A 96 0.52 -16.17 22.77
CA ASP A 96 1.55 -16.63 21.84
C ASP A 96 2.89 -15.87 21.98
N LYS A 97 2.93 -14.76 22.75
CA LYS A 97 4.12 -13.91 23.05
C LYS A 97 5.09 -13.83 21.87
N PRO A 98 4.69 -13.17 20.76
CA PRO A 98 5.39 -13.26 19.49
C PRO A 98 6.80 -12.63 19.51
N PHE A 99 7.14 -11.81 20.51
CA PHE A 99 8.48 -11.22 20.68
C PHE A 99 8.81 -10.96 22.16
N CYS A 100 10.09 -10.86 22.52
CA CYS A 100 10.51 -10.20 23.77
C CYS A 100 10.24 -8.70 23.58
N GLU A 101 9.03 -8.26 23.93
CA GLU A 101 8.61 -6.86 23.82
C GLU A 101 9.60 -5.97 24.59
N LEU A 102 10.25 -5.06 23.87
CA LEU A 102 10.71 -3.81 24.47
C LEU A 102 9.45 -2.96 24.61
N ASP A 103 9.26 -2.34 25.78
CA ASP A 103 8.06 -1.63 26.26
C ASP A 103 7.59 -0.41 25.41
N ASP A 104 7.88 -0.37 24.11
CA ASP A 104 7.64 0.79 23.24
C ASP A 104 6.26 0.75 22.53
N GLU A 105 5.55 -0.39 22.51
CA GLU A 105 4.17 -0.47 22.06
C GLU A 105 3.20 -0.31 23.24
N SER A 106 2.93 0.93 23.65
CA SER A 106 1.84 1.16 24.58
C SER A 106 0.51 0.78 23.91
N GLU A 107 -0.33 0.00 24.61
CA GLU A 107 -1.71 -0.32 24.19
C GLU A 107 -2.59 0.95 23.98
N GLN A 108 -2.07 2.11 24.39
CA GLN A 108 -2.70 3.41 24.29
C GLN A 108 -2.61 3.90 22.83
N GLY A 109 -3.70 3.77 22.08
CA GLY A 109 -3.80 4.28 20.70
C GLY A 109 -3.78 3.20 19.62
N THR A 110 -3.92 1.92 19.97
CA THR A 110 -4.17 0.89 18.95
C THR A 110 -5.60 0.99 18.43
N ILE A 111 -5.75 1.19 17.12
CA ILE A 111 -7.04 1.12 16.43
C ILE A 111 -7.02 -0.05 15.43
N TYR A 112 -8.19 -0.63 15.19
CA TYR A 112 -8.38 -1.52 14.05
C TYR A 112 -8.95 -0.71 12.90
N VAL A 113 -8.74 -1.13 11.65
CA VAL A 113 -9.29 -0.48 10.45
C VAL A 113 -9.80 -1.56 9.49
N ASP A 114 -11.05 -1.43 9.04
CA ASP A 114 -11.57 -2.27 7.96
C ASP A 114 -11.15 -1.68 6.60
N LEU A 115 -10.23 -2.38 5.92
CA LEU A 115 -9.66 -1.97 4.64
C LEU A 115 -10.70 -1.95 3.51
N LEU A 116 -11.79 -2.71 3.62
CA LEU A 116 -12.86 -2.70 2.60
C LEU A 116 -13.70 -1.42 2.65
N LYS A 117 -13.75 -0.74 3.80
CA LYS A 117 -14.36 0.58 3.95
C LYS A 117 -13.38 1.71 3.60
N ASN A 118 -12.08 1.43 3.72
CA ASN A 118 -10.98 2.37 3.53
C ASN A 118 -10.15 2.02 2.29
N VAL A 119 -10.83 1.84 1.15
CA VAL A 119 -10.17 1.54 -0.13
C VAL A 119 -9.30 2.72 -0.56
N GLU A 120 -8.07 2.44 -1.00
CA GLU A 120 -7.18 3.44 -1.58
C GLU A 120 -7.84 4.11 -2.80
N LYS A 121 -7.98 5.44 -2.73
CA LYS A 121 -8.65 6.29 -3.73
C LYS A 121 -8.09 7.71 -3.70
N TYR A 122 -8.49 8.54 -4.67
CA TYR A 122 -8.06 9.94 -4.71
C TYR A 122 -8.47 10.70 -3.44
N THR A 123 -7.50 11.28 -2.73
CA THR A 123 -7.71 11.98 -1.45
C THR A 123 -7.53 13.50 -1.54
N GLY A 124 -7.13 14.02 -2.70
CA GLY A 124 -6.73 15.42 -2.83
C GLY A 124 -5.30 15.73 -2.34
N TYR A 125 -4.63 14.80 -1.65
CA TYR A 125 -3.27 15.01 -1.14
C TYR A 125 -2.25 15.26 -2.27
N LYS A 126 -1.63 16.44 -2.26
CA LYS A 126 -0.72 16.95 -3.29
C LYS A 126 0.16 18.07 -2.73
N GLY A 127 0.94 18.73 -3.60
CA GLY A 127 1.73 19.92 -3.22
C GLY A 127 3.04 19.59 -2.51
N GLU A 128 3.61 20.59 -1.84
CA GLU A 128 4.94 20.50 -1.23
C GLU A 128 4.99 19.48 -0.09
N SER A 129 3.92 19.37 0.70
CA SER A 129 3.81 18.33 1.74
C SER A 129 4.02 16.92 1.16
N SER A 130 3.27 16.56 0.11
CA SER A 130 3.42 15.26 -0.57
C SER A 130 4.80 15.08 -1.21
N ALA A 131 5.32 16.14 -1.84
CA ALA A 131 6.65 16.11 -2.45
C ALA A 131 7.77 15.91 -1.42
N ARG A 132 7.64 16.50 -0.23
CA ARG A 132 8.56 16.35 0.89
C ARG A 132 8.61 14.92 1.39
N VAL A 133 7.46 14.28 1.60
CA VAL A 133 7.39 12.87 2.02
C VAL A 133 8.08 11.97 1.01
N TRP A 134 7.73 12.08 -0.28
CA TRP A 134 8.39 11.28 -1.32
C TRP A 134 9.89 11.55 -1.42
N ARG A 135 10.30 12.81 -1.33
CA ARG A 135 11.73 13.18 -1.33
C ARG A 135 12.46 12.49 -0.18
N SER A 136 11.91 12.52 1.03
CA SER A 136 12.51 11.83 2.19
C SER A 136 12.63 10.33 1.95
N ILE A 137 11.56 9.66 1.50
CA ILE A 137 11.58 8.21 1.21
C ILE A 137 12.68 7.85 0.19
N TYR A 138 12.80 8.63 -0.90
CA TYR A 138 13.85 8.38 -1.89
C TYR A 138 15.27 8.69 -1.37
N LEU A 139 15.41 9.61 -0.42
CA LEU A 139 16.68 9.95 0.22
C LEU A 139 17.13 8.93 1.28
N GLU A 140 16.22 8.08 1.78
CA GLU A 140 16.58 6.91 2.62
C GLU A 140 17.40 5.85 1.87
N ASN A 141 17.60 6.00 0.55
CA ASN A 141 18.44 5.13 -0.28
C ASN A 141 19.95 5.32 0.00
N CYS A 142 20.35 5.15 1.26
CA CYS A 142 21.67 5.41 1.80
C CYS A 142 22.49 4.12 2.00
N PHE A 143 22.49 3.21 1.02
CA PHE A 143 23.39 2.05 1.07
C PHE A 143 24.85 2.50 1.05
N GLN A 144 25.67 1.93 1.94
CA GLN A 144 27.10 2.22 2.02
C GLN A 144 27.76 1.91 0.67
N SER A 145 28.29 2.93 -0.01
CA SER A 145 29.21 2.74 -1.12
C SER A 145 30.61 2.63 -0.55
N ASN A 146 31.35 1.58 -0.91
CA ASN A 146 32.79 1.50 -0.64
C ASN A 146 33.58 1.76 -1.94
N PRO A 147 34.41 2.82 -2.01
CA PRO A 147 34.67 3.83 -0.98
C PRO A 147 33.52 4.85 -0.83
N MET A 148 33.36 5.40 0.37
CA MET A 148 32.36 6.42 0.70
C MET A 148 32.69 7.71 -0.06
N ARG A 149 31.78 8.20 -0.89
CA ARG A 149 31.97 9.46 -1.62
C ARG A 149 31.54 10.63 -0.74
N VAL A 150 32.29 11.73 -0.79
CA VAL A 150 32.03 12.94 0.00
C VAL A 150 31.91 14.12 -0.95
N PHE A 151 30.83 14.90 -0.82
CA PHE A 151 30.65 16.17 -1.52
C PHE A 151 30.46 17.29 -0.50
N ASN A 152 31.31 18.32 -0.53
CA ASN A 152 31.31 19.42 0.45
C ASN A 152 31.34 18.97 1.93
N GLY A 153 32.12 17.93 2.26
CA GLY A 153 32.22 17.42 3.63
C GLY A 153 31.02 16.57 4.09
N ILE A 154 30.00 16.42 3.24
CA ILE A 154 28.84 15.56 3.50
C ILE A 154 29.06 14.22 2.79
N PRO A 155 29.02 13.09 3.51
CA PRO A 155 28.94 11.78 2.88
C PRO A 155 27.73 11.76 1.95
N TYR A 156 27.98 11.63 0.65
CA TYR A 156 26.93 11.50 -0.34
C TYR A 156 27.13 10.18 -1.03
N SER A 157 26.08 9.38 -1.03
CA SER A 157 26.03 8.14 -1.79
C SER A 157 25.27 8.49 -3.07
N PRO A 158 25.94 8.75 -4.23
CA PRO A 158 25.19 8.91 -5.47
C PRO A 158 24.31 7.68 -5.64
N VAL A 159 23.10 7.89 -6.17
CA VAL A 159 22.31 6.81 -6.76
C VAL A 159 23.03 6.38 -8.04
N ASP A 160 24.23 5.84 -7.89
CA ASP A 160 24.98 5.20 -8.95
C ASP A 160 24.33 3.85 -9.20
N THR A 161 23.22 3.92 -9.92
CA THR A 161 22.47 2.75 -10.39
C THR A 161 23.29 1.84 -11.30
N LYS A 162 24.49 2.28 -11.75
CA LYS A 162 25.38 1.47 -12.59
C LYS A 162 26.30 0.59 -11.77
N THR A 163 26.68 0.99 -10.56
CA THR A 163 27.65 0.24 -9.74
C THR A 163 27.04 -0.44 -8.51
N CYS A 164 25.96 0.10 -7.91
CA CYS A 164 25.30 -0.48 -6.74
C CYS A 164 23.94 -1.10 -7.11
N LYS A 165 23.84 -2.44 -7.09
CA LYS A 165 22.62 -3.17 -7.47
C LYS A 165 21.49 -2.97 -6.44
N GLU A 166 21.84 -2.92 -5.17
CA GLU A 166 20.92 -2.76 -4.04
C GLU A 166 20.22 -1.40 -4.09
N LYS A 167 21.00 -0.32 -4.30
CA LYS A 167 20.45 1.04 -4.47
C LYS A 167 19.48 1.13 -5.65
N ARG A 168 19.85 0.49 -6.76
CA ARG A 168 19.01 0.45 -7.96
C ARG A 168 17.74 -0.33 -7.68
N LEU A 169 17.83 -1.49 -7.04
CA LEU A 169 16.65 -2.29 -6.68
C LEU A 169 15.73 -1.52 -5.74
N PHE A 170 16.26 -0.93 -4.66
CA PHE A 170 15.49 -0.11 -3.72
C PHE A 170 14.76 1.02 -4.43
N TYR A 171 15.46 1.81 -5.25
CA TYR A 171 14.85 2.88 -6.04
C TYR A 171 13.71 2.37 -6.91
N ARG A 172 13.92 1.23 -7.60
CA ARG A 172 12.91 0.64 -8.48
C ARG A 172 11.70 0.12 -7.70
N LEU A 173 11.88 -0.46 -6.51
CA LEU A 173 10.78 -0.90 -5.66
C LEU A 173 9.94 0.27 -5.16
N ILE A 174 10.57 1.32 -4.63
CA ILE A 174 9.87 2.54 -4.20
C ILE A 174 9.17 3.22 -5.39
N SER A 175 9.82 3.27 -6.56
CA SER A 175 9.21 3.79 -7.78
C SER A 175 8.01 2.97 -8.25
N GLY A 176 8.03 1.65 -8.08
CA GLY A 176 6.89 0.78 -8.38
C GLY A 176 5.74 0.98 -7.39
N LEU A 177 6.04 1.10 -6.09
CA LEU A 177 5.05 1.44 -5.07
C LEU A 177 4.37 2.79 -5.35
N GLN A 178 5.15 3.84 -5.61
CA GLN A 178 4.62 5.16 -5.97
C GLN A 178 3.76 5.10 -7.24
N THR A 179 4.13 4.24 -8.18
CA THR A 179 3.37 4.00 -9.41
C THR A 179 2.05 3.30 -9.12
N SER A 180 2.04 2.29 -8.24
CA SER A 180 0.83 1.59 -7.78
C SER A 180 -0.18 2.57 -7.19
N ILE A 181 0.26 3.36 -6.21
CA ILE A 181 -0.55 4.41 -5.57
C ILE A 181 -1.10 5.36 -6.65
N SER A 182 -0.22 5.88 -7.52
CA SER A 182 -0.62 6.83 -8.57
C SER A 182 -1.66 6.25 -9.54
N LEU A 183 -1.58 4.97 -9.91
CA LEU A 183 -2.57 4.31 -10.75
C LEU A 183 -3.90 4.14 -10.02
N GLN A 184 -3.88 3.78 -8.74
CA GLN A 184 -5.08 3.68 -7.94
C GLN A 184 -5.81 5.02 -7.81
N LEU A 185 -5.08 6.12 -7.63
CA LEU A 185 -5.64 7.49 -7.64
C LEU A 185 -6.27 7.87 -8.98
N CYS A 186 -5.76 7.32 -10.10
CA CYS A 186 -6.36 7.51 -11.42
C CYS A 186 -7.62 6.65 -11.60
N TYR A 187 -7.61 5.42 -11.07
CA TYR A 187 -8.71 4.47 -11.23
C TYR A 187 -9.90 4.78 -10.30
N ASN A 188 -9.63 5.20 -9.07
CA ASN A 188 -10.63 5.62 -8.09
C ASN A 188 -10.56 7.15 -7.91
N HIS A 189 -10.83 7.89 -8.99
CA HIS A 189 -10.77 9.34 -9.01
C HIS A 189 -12.13 9.97 -8.70
N LEU A 190 -12.13 11.16 -8.10
CA LEU A 190 -13.35 11.93 -7.87
C LEU A 190 -13.77 12.62 -9.18
N LEU A 191 -14.86 12.16 -9.81
CA LEU A 191 -15.35 12.67 -11.09
C LEU A 191 -16.29 13.89 -10.92
N SER A 192 -16.94 14.01 -9.77
CA SER A 192 -17.87 15.09 -9.46
C SER A 192 -17.23 16.49 -9.37
N ASP A 193 -15.90 16.55 -9.23
CA ASP A 193 -15.14 17.81 -9.10
C ASP A 193 -14.92 18.54 -10.43
N PHE A 194 -15.12 17.90 -11.60
CA PHE A 194 -14.54 18.42 -12.83
C PHE A 194 -15.51 19.02 -13.87
N LYS A 195 -16.83 18.80 -13.79
CA LYS A 195 -17.75 19.23 -14.88
C LYS A 195 -19.15 19.75 -14.49
N SER A 196 -19.61 19.59 -13.25
CA SER A 196 -20.99 19.98 -12.85
C SER A 196 -21.14 21.38 -12.25
N ALA A 197 -20.06 22.14 -12.05
CA ALA A 197 -20.15 23.53 -11.56
C ALA A 197 -20.64 24.53 -12.63
N SER A 198 -20.99 24.07 -13.84
CA SER A 198 -21.57 24.91 -14.90
C SER A 198 -23.08 25.14 -14.76
N SER A 199 -23.75 24.49 -13.80
CA SER A 199 -25.17 24.72 -13.51
C SER A 199 -25.32 25.31 -12.11
N PHE A 200 -25.60 26.62 -12.05
CA PHE A 200 -25.77 27.42 -10.82
C PHE A 200 -26.87 26.91 -9.86
N PHE A 201 -27.62 25.87 -10.25
CA PHE A 201 -28.76 25.32 -9.50
C PHE A 201 -28.63 23.84 -9.11
N SER A 202 -27.46 23.20 -9.26
CA SER A 202 -27.30 21.79 -8.87
C SER A 202 -25.92 21.50 -8.31
N LEU A 203 -25.77 21.68 -7.00
CA LEU A 203 -24.73 21.00 -6.23
C LEU A 203 -24.85 19.48 -6.49
N PRO A 204 -23.80 18.78 -6.92
CA PRO A 204 -23.81 17.33 -6.94
C PRO A 204 -24.10 16.84 -5.51
N LYS A 205 -25.22 16.13 -5.33
CA LYS A 205 -25.61 15.65 -3.99
C LYS A 205 -24.73 14.51 -3.48
N GLU A 206 -23.95 13.88 -4.36
CA GLU A 206 -23.12 12.72 -4.04
C GLU A 206 -21.78 12.75 -4.80
N ASN A 207 -20.73 12.26 -4.12
CA ASN A 207 -19.39 12.08 -4.70
C ASN A 207 -19.40 10.89 -5.67
N VAL A 208 -19.13 11.15 -6.96
CA VAL A 208 -19.06 10.10 -7.98
C VAL A 208 -17.59 9.71 -8.18
N TRP A 209 -17.29 8.44 -7.93
CA TRP A 209 -15.94 7.88 -8.04
C TRP A 209 -15.80 7.00 -9.28
N GLY A 210 -14.66 7.06 -9.94
CA GLY A 210 -14.35 6.14 -11.03
C GLY A 210 -13.09 6.49 -11.83
N PRO A 211 -12.82 5.75 -12.91
CA PRO A 211 -11.58 5.89 -13.67
C PRO A 211 -11.49 7.24 -14.39
N SER A 212 -10.43 7.98 -14.14
CA SER A 212 -10.08 9.21 -14.85
C SER A 212 -8.98 8.94 -15.89
N VAL A 213 -9.40 8.81 -17.14
CA VAL A 213 -8.47 8.67 -18.29
C VAL A 213 -7.59 9.90 -18.42
N GLU A 214 -8.13 11.09 -18.12
CA GLU A 214 -7.39 12.36 -18.16
C GLU A 214 -6.24 12.35 -17.16
N GLU A 215 -6.50 11.94 -15.91
CA GLU A 215 -5.47 11.88 -14.88
C GLU A 215 -4.42 10.80 -15.19
N PHE A 216 -4.85 9.65 -15.74
CA PHE A 216 -3.94 8.61 -16.21
C PHE A 216 -3.01 9.13 -17.32
N VAL A 217 -3.56 9.78 -18.35
CA VAL A 217 -2.78 10.37 -19.46
C VAL A 217 -1.81 11.42 -18.93
N ARG A 218 -2.26 12.30 -18.04
CA ARG A 218 -1.42 13.35 -17.45
C ARG A 218 -0.20 12.78 -16.70
N ARG A 219 -0.35 11.64 -16.03
CA ARG A 219 0.72 11.02 -15.22
C ARG A 219 1.59 10.02 -15.97
N PHE A 220 1.01 9.32 -16.96
CA PHE A 220 1.63 8.14 -17.56
C PHE A 220 1.76 8.17 -19.09
N HIS A 221 1.29 9.22 -19.77
CA HIS A 221 1.50 9.31 -21.22
C HIS A 221 2.97 9.67 -21.53
N PRO A 222 3.69 8.87 -22.36
CA PRO A 222 5.12 9.09 -22.60
C PRO A 222 5.48 10.43 -23.23
N ALA A 223 4.55 11.03 -23.97
CA ALA A 223 4.77 12.37 -24.54
C ALA A 223 4.70 13.50 -23.49
N LEU A 224 4.03 13.27 -22.35
CA LEU A 224 3.91 14.25 -21.26
C LEU A 224 4.92 13.96 -20.14
N VAL A 225 5.14 12.68 -19.85
CA VAL A 225 6.05 12.18 -18.83
C VAL A 225 6.93 11.10 -19.45
N PRO A 226 8.10 11.45 -20.01
CA PRO A 226 8.98 10.50 -20.70
C PRO A 226 9.39 9.28 -19.85
N GLU A 227 9.53 9.45 -18.53
CA GLU A 227 9.92 8.38 -17.61
C GLU A 227 8.78 7.42 -17.24
N SER A 228 7.54 7.70 -17.66
CA SER A 228 6.33 6.94 -17.30
C SER A 228 6.43 5.44 -17.62
N LEU A 229 6.99 5.08 -18.77
CA LEU A 229 7.19 3.67 -19.14
C LEU A 229 8.20 2.97 -18.21
N GLY A 230 9.21 3.70 -17.74
CA GLY A 230 10.15 3.20 -16.74
C GLY A 230 9.48 2.96 -15.40
N ARG A 231 8.60 3.88 -14.97
CA ARG A 231 7.78 3.75 -13.76
C ARG A 231 6.83 2.55 -13.82
N LEU A 232 6.14 2.36 -14.94
CA LEU A 232 5.30 1.17 -15.17
C LEU A 232 6.13 -0.12 -15.13
N ARG A 233 7.33 -0.14 -15.71
CA ARG A 233 8.23 -1.30 -15.61
C ARG A 233 8.67 -1.56 -14.17
N ASN A 234 8.83 -0.53 -13.35
CA ASN A 234 9.16 -0.64 -11.94
C ASN A 234 8.00 -1.21 -11.11
N LEU A 235 6.75 -0.90 -11.47
CA LEU A 235 5.57 -1.54 -10.89
C LEU A 235 5.61 -3.06 -11.11
N PHE A 236 5.82 -3.52 -12.35
CA PHE A 236 5.95 -4.94 -12.64
C PHE A 236 7.11 -5.61 -11.89
N LEU A 237 8.25 -4.92 -11.71
CA LEU A 237 9.34 -5.43 -10.89
C LEU A 237 8.89 -5.62 -9.43
N THR A 238 8.22 -4.63 -8.86
CA THR A 238 7.75 -4.63 -7.47
C THR A 238 6.79 -5.79 -7.24
N TYR A 239 5.81 -5.95 -8.14
CA TYR A 239 4.89 -7.07 -8.14
C TYR A 239 5.61 -8.42 -8.14
N VAL A 240 6.58 -8.62 -9.04
CA VAL A 240 7.33 -9.90 -9.11
C VAL A 240 8.15 -10.15 -7.85
N VAL A 241 8.73 -9.11 -7.25
CA VAL A 241 9.50 -9.22 -6.01
C VAL A 241 8.59 -9.62 -4.84
N GLU A 242 7.42 -9.00 -4.70
CA GLU A 242 6.43 -9.35 -3.68
C GLU A 242 5.90 -10.76 -3.87
N MET A 243 5.51 -11.14 -5.10
CA MET A 243 5.06 -12.50 -5.41
C MET A 243 6.14 -13.53 -5.10
N ARG A 244 7.41 -13.23 -5.39
CA ARG A 244 8.53 -14.10 -5.03
C ARG A 244 8.71 -14.22 -3.52
N ALA A 245 8.53 -13.13 -2.78
CA ALA A 245 8.59 -13.14 -1.32
C ALA A 245 7.48 -14.02 -0.73
N ILE A 246 6.25 -13.91 -1.24
CA ILE A 246 5.11 -14.74 -0.83
C ILE A 246 5.40 -16.23 -1.11
N ALA A 247 5.87 -16.56 -2.32
CA ALA A 247 6.24 -17.93 -2.66
C ALA A 247 7.36 -18.48 -1.76
N LYS A 248 8.30 -17.62 -1.33
CA LYS A 248 9.40 -18.01 -0.42
C LYS A 248 8.93 -18.25 1.01
N VAL A 249 7.94 -17.50 1.50
CA VAL A 249 7.38 -17.67 2.86
C VAL A 249 6.26 -18.72 2.90
N ALA A 250 5.87 -19.28 1.76
CA ALA A 250 4.81 -20.29 1.65
C ALA A 250 4.92 -21.44 2.68
N PRO A 251 6.10 -22.02 3.01
CA PRO A 251 6.20 -23.06 4.05
C PRO A 251 5.70 -22.62 5.43
N TYR A 252 5.83 -21.33 5.77
CA TYR A 252 5.32 -20.76 7.02
C TYR A 252 3.83 -20.43 6.93
N LEU A 253 3.37 -19.89 5.81
CA LEU A 253 1.95 -19.63 5.58
C LEU A 253 1.11 -20.91 5.64
N ARG A 254 1.66 -22.04 5.19
CA ARG A 254 1.05 -23.36 5.36
C ARG A 254 0.89 -23.79 6.82
N GLN A 255 1.60 -23.20 7.76
CA GLN A 255 1.49 -23.54 9.18
C GLN A 255 0.56 -22.57 9.92
N GLN A 256 0.20 -21.45 9.30
CA GLN A 256 -0.66 -20.44 9.91
C GLN A 256 -2.10 -20.91 10.05
N ALA A 257 -2.67 -20.66 11.23
CA ALA A 257 -4.07 -20.97 11.53
C ALA A 257 -5.05 -19.94 10.95
N PHE A 258 -4.57 -18.74 10.59
CA PHE A 258 -5.41 -17.60 10.18
C PHE A 258 -6.55 -17.34 11.17
N TYR A 259 -6.20 -17.34 12.47
CA TYR A 259 -7.16 -17.38 13.57
C TYR A 259 -8.04 -16.14 13.58
N THR A 260 -9.35 -16.34 13.41
CA THR A 260 -10.38 -15.31 13.55
C THR A 260 -11.22 -15.51 14.81
N GLY A 261 -11.07 -16.66 15.48
CA GLY A 261 -11.94 -17.06 16.59
C GLY A 261 -13.20 -17.81 16.16
N ASP A 262 -13.36 -18.05 14.86
CA ASP A 262 -14.34 -18.95 14.24
C ASP A 262 -13.60 -20.01 13.40
N THR A 263 -13.62 -21.25 13.87
CA THR A 263 -12.86 -22.35 13.27
C THR A 263 -13.30 -22.67 11.84
N ALA A 264 -14.56 -22.43 11.48
CA ALA A 264 -15.05 -22.66 10.13
C ALA A 264 -14.48 -21.62 9.16
N ILE A 265 -14.47 -20.34 9.56
CA ILE A 265 -13.88 -19.25 8.79
C ILE A 265 -12.36 -19.43 8.65
N ASP A 266 -11.68 -19.82 9.73
CA ASP A 266 -10.24 -20.05 9.76
C ASP A 266 -9.84 -21.18 8.80
N THR A 267 -10.56 -22.30 8.85
CA THR A 267 -10.33 -23.45 7.97
C THR A 267 -10.57 -23.08 6.50
N GLN A 268 -11.63 -22.33 6.22
CA GLN A 268 -11.92 -21.86 4.86
C GLN A 268 -10.83 -20.91 4.35
N THR A 269 -10.44 -19.92 5.16
CA THR A 269 -9.39 -18.94 4.83
C THR A 269 -8.07 -19.65 4.55
N ARG A 270 -7.69 -20.61 5.41
CA ARG A 270 -6.53 -21.46 5.21
C ARG A 270 -6.59 -22.21 3.90
N SER A 271 -7.71 -22.84 3.57
CA SER A 271 -7.89 -23.57 2.30
C SER A 271 -7.69 -22.66 1.08
N MET A 272 -8.19 -21.43 1.13
CA MET A 272 -8.02 -20.44 0.05
C MET A 272 -6.57 -20.00 -0.11
N VAL A 273 -5.88 -19.74 1.00
CA VAL A 273 -4.46 -19.39 0.96
C VAL A 273 -3.64 -20.55 0.39
N LEU A 274 -3.92 -21.80 0.79
CA LEU A 274 -3.22 -22.97 0.25
C LEU A 274 -3.42 -23.14 -1.27
N ASP A 275 -4.63 -22.93 -1.76
CA ASP A 275 -4.97 -22.98 -3.19
C ASP A 275 -4.33 -21.81 -3.98
N PHE A 276 -4.15 -20.64 -3.38
CA PHE A 276 -3.39 -19.55 -3.98
C PHE A 276 -1.88 -19.86 -4.01
N LEU A 277 -1.32 -20.42 -2.93
CA LEU A 277 0.11 -20.76 -2.86
C LEU A 277 0.51 -21.80 -3.92
N SER A 278 -0.36 -22.76 -4.23
CA SER A 278 -0.09 -23.77 -5.27
C SER A 278 0.05 -23.20 -6.69
N ASP A 279 -0.43 -21.98 -6.95
CA ASP A 279 -0.29 -21.35 -8.27
C ASP A 279 1.02 -20.56 -8.43
N ILE A 280 1.70 -20.22 -7.33
CA ILE A 280 2.81 -19.25 -7.33
C ILE A 280 4.16 -19.84 -6.90
N GLU A 281 4.17 -21.08 -6.42
CA GLU A 281 5.37 -21.86 -6.07
C GLU A 281 5.94 -22.63 -7.27
#